data_AF-A0A7X9HCU0-F1
#
_entry.id   AF-A0A7X9HCU0-F1
#
_cell.length_a   1.000
_cell.length_b   1.000
_cell.length_c   1.000
_cell.angle_alpha   90.00
_cell.angle_beta   90.00
_cell.angle_gamma   90.00
#
_symmetry.space_group_name_H-M   'P 1'
#
loop_
_entity.id
_entity.type
_entity.pdbx_description
1 polymer ?
#
loop_
_entity_poly.entity_id
_entity_poly.type
_entity_poly.pdbx_seq_one_letter_code
_entity_poly.pdbx_strand_id
1 'polypeptide(L)' 'MKKVFLSLIFLGTIFFGFAQQDQKIYLLVRADDMGSFHAANIGCIQSYHEGIVRSIELMPVCSWFPEAVKILKENPGC' A
#
# COMPACT_ATOMS: atom_id res chain seq x y z
N MET A 1 42.24 -14.29 -29.51
CA MET A 1 40.90 -14.92 -29.44
C MET A 1 40.47 -15.22 -28.00
N LYS A 2 41.19 -16.03 -27.21
CA LYS A 2 40.82 -16.36 -25.81
C LYS A 2 40.64 -15.13 -24.89
N LYS A 3 41.51 -14.11 -25.00
CA LYS A 3 41.41 -12.86 -24.20
C LYS A 3 40.17 -12.03 -24.53
N VAL A 4 39.78 -11.98 -25.82
CA VAL A 4 38.57 -11.26 -26.28
C VAL A 4 37.32 -11.98 -25.78
N PHE A 5 37.31 -13.32 -25.86
CA PHE A 5 36.24 -14.14 -25.31
C PHE A 5 36.07 -13.95 -23.80
N LEU A 6 37.17 -13.93 -23.04
CA LEU A 6 37.14 -13.66 -21.60
C LEU A 6 36.61 -12.24 -21.29
N SER A 7 37.00 -11.25 -22.09
CA SER A 7 36.54 -9.87 -21.93
C SER A 7 35.05 -9.71 -22.22
N LEU A 8 34.51 -10.45 -23.20
CA LEU A 8 33.08 -10.46 -23.51
C LEU A 8 32.26 -11.12 -22.40
N ILE A 9 32.75 -12.21 -21.80
CA ILE A 9 32.11 -12.84 -20.64
C ILE A 9 32.08 -11.86 -19.46
N PHE A 10 33.21 -11.20 -19.18
CA PHE A 10 33.30 -10.22 -18.08
C PHE A 10 32.36 -9.03 -18.28
N LEU A 11 32.26 -8.51 -19.51
CA LEU A 11 31.33 -7.43 -19.84
C LEU A 11 29.86 -7.88 -19.72
N GLY A 12 29.55 -9.12 -20.12
CA GLY A 12 28.23 -9.72 -19.95
C GLY A 12 27.83 -9.85 -18.48
N THR A 13 28.73 -10.29 -17.61
CA THR A 13 28.44 -10.42 -16.17
C THR A 13 28.17 -9.09 -15.49
N ILE A 14 28.83 -8.00 -15.91
CA ILE A 14 28.56 -6.65 -15.39
C ILE A 14 27.14 -6.21 -15.78
N PHE A 15 26.72 -6.48 -17.02
CA PHE A 15 25.40 -6.10 -17.51
C PHE A 15 24.26 -6.81 -16.74
N PHE A 16 24.43 -8.09 -16.39
CA PHE A 16 23.46 -8.81 -15.54
C PHE A 16 23.46 -8.33 -14.09
N GLY A 17 24.57 -7.81 -13.55
CA GLY A 17 24.64 -7.24 -12.20
C GLY A 17 23.78 -5.97 -12.02
N PHE A 18 23.61 -5.17 -13.07
CA PHE A 18 22.74 -3.98 -13.05
C PHE A 18 21.24 -4.31 -13.21
N ALA A 19 20.90 -5.54 -13.61
CA ALA A 19 19.51 -5.98 -13.76
C ALA A 19 18.88 -6.50 -12.46
N GLN A 20 19.54 -6.29 -11.31
CA GLN A 20 18.99 -6.72 -10.03
C GLN A 20 17.67 -5.98 -9.74
N GLN A 21 16.61 -6.76 -9.61
CA GLN A 21 15.25 -6.27 -9.44
C GLN A 21 15.13 -5.47 -8.15
N ASP A 22 14.56 -4.26 -8.24
CA ASP A 22 14.30 -3.38 -7.09
C ASP A 22 13.59 -4.18 -5.99
N GLN A 23 14.28 -4.44 -4.88
CA GLN A 23 13.78 -5.22 -3.74
C GLN A 23 12.80 -4.38 -2.90
N LYS A 24 11.94 -3.61 -3.58
CA LYS A 24 11.03 -2.70 -2.94
C LYS A 24 9.87 -3.48 -2.35
N ILE A 25 9.72 -3.37 -1.04
CA ILE A 25 8.58 -3.93 -0.32
C ILE A 25 7.42 -2.95 -0.43
N TYR A 26 6.26 -3.46 -0.86
CA TYR A 26 5.00 -2.74 -0.83
C TYR A 26 4.16 -3.24 0.34
N LEU A 27 3.71 -2.32 1.19
CA LEU A 27 2.86 -2.63 2.34
C LEU A 27 1.55 -1.85 2.23
N LEU A 28 0.43 -2.57 2.30
CA LEU A 28 -0.91 -2.00 2.44
C LEU A 28 -1.41 -2.28 3.85
N VAL A 29 -1.69 -1.22 4.60
CA VAL A 29 -2.36 -1.32 5.90
C VAL A 29 -3.80 -0.88 5.73
N ARG A 30 -4.72 -1.80 5.99
CA ARG A 30 -6.15 -1.59 5.91
C ARG A 30 -6.79 -1.59 7.30
N ALA A 31 -7.67 -0.64 7.56
CA ALA A 31 -8.57 -0.67 8.70
C ALA A 31 -9.91 -1.30 8.27
N ASP A 32 -10.46 -2.14 9.14
CA ASP A 32 -11.72 -2.86 8.92
C ASP A 32 -12.82 -2.31 9.83
N ASP A 33 -14.06 -2.72 9.55
CA ASP A 33 -15.26 -2.46 10.36
C ASP A 33 -15.78 -1.00 10.39
N MET A 34 -15.39 -0.14 9.44
CA MET A 34 -16.01 1.19 9.34
C MET A 34 -17.51 1.03 9.01
N GLY A 35 -18.36 1.75 9.73
CA GLY A 35 -19.82 1.66 9.66
C GLY A 35 -20.44 0.80 10.78
N SER A 36 -19.65 0.03 11.54
CA SER A 36 -20.16 -0.80 12.65
C SER A 36 -20.63 0.03 13.85
N PHE A 37 -19.83 0.99 14.30
CA PHE A 37 -20.09 1.90 15.42
C PHE A 37 -19.46 3.28 15.16
N HIS A 38 -19.97 4.33 15.83
CA HIS A 38 -19.32 5.64 15.82
C HIS A 38 -17.84 5.56 16.17
N ALA A 39 -17.49 4.82 17.24
CA ALA A 39 -16.10 4.67 17.66
C ALA A 39 -15.23 4.01 16.58
N ALA A 40 -15.77 3.03 15.83
CA ALA A 40 -15.07 2.42 14.71
C ALA A 40 -14.85 3.42 13.56
N ASN A 41 -15.86 4.24 13.24
CA ASN A 41 -15.75 5.31 12.23
C ASN A 41 -14.63 6.29 12.56
N ILE A 42 -14.63 6.80 13.80
CA ILE A 42 -13.63 7.76 14.29
C ILE A 42 -12.24 7.11 14.35
N GLY A 43 -12.14 5.88 14.87
CA GLY A 43 -10.88 5.15 14.94
C GLY A 43 -10.26 4.88 13.58
N CYS A 44 -11.06 4.47 12.59
CA CYS A 44 -10.61 4.24 11.22
C CYS A 44 -10.05 5.53 10.60
N ILE A 45 -10.79 6.64 10.69
CA ILE A 45 -10.36 7.89 10.06
C ILE A 45 -9.18 8.54 10.79
N GLN A 46 -9.10 8.43 12.11
CA GLN A 46 -7.92 8.85 12.88
C GLN A 46 -6.69 8.02 12.49
N SER A 47 -6.85 6.70 12.34
CA SER A 47 -5.74 5.82 11.93
C SER A 47 -5.25 6.11 10.50
N TYR A 48 -6.12 6.63 9.65
CA TYR A 48 -5.76 7.12 8.31
C TYR A 48 -4.96 8.43 8.36
N HIS A 49 -5.45 9.41 9.12
CA HIS A 49 -4.82 10.75 9.22
C HIS A 49 -3.54 10.78 10.03
N GLU A 50 -3.55 10.11 11.18
CA GLU A 50 -2.49 10.18 12.19
C GLU A 50 -1.62 8.90 12.20
N GLY A 51 -2.08 7.85 11.51
CA GLY A 51 -1.41 6.56 11.46
C GLY A 51 -0.95 6.15 10.06
N ILE A 52 -0.79 4.83 9.90
CA ILE A 52 -0.23 4.21 8.68
C ILE A 52 -1.30 3.59 7.77
N VAL A 53 -2.59 3.71 8.12
CA VAL A 53 -3.68 3.14 7.31
C VAL A 53 -3.77 3.88 5.98
N ARG A 54 -3.86 3.14 4.87
CA ARG A 54 -3.99 3.68 3.51
C ARG A 54 -5.13 3.04 2.71
N SER A 55 -5.99 2.27 3.38
CA SER A 55 -7.24 1.75 2.85
C SER A 55 -8.22 1.51 3.99
N ILE A 56 -9.50 1.80 3.80
CA ILE A 56 -10.54 1.47 4.78
C ILE A 56 -11.61 0.58 4.14
N GLU A 57 -12.02 -0.48 4.83
CA GLU A 57 -13.20 -1.30 4.48
C GLU A 57 -14.46 -0.73 5.14
N LEU A 58 -15.55 -0.69 4.38
CA LEU A 58 -16.82 -0.08 4.77
C LEU A 58 -17.92 -1.13 4.78
N MET A 59 -18.66 -1.22 5.89
CA MET A 59 -19.76 -2.15 6.10
C MET A 59 -21.13 -1.49 5.79
N PRO A 60 -21.75 -1.77 4.62
CA PRO A 60 -22.94 -1.02 4.19
C PRO A 60 -24.23 -1.34 4.94
N VAL A 61 -24.29 -2.51 5.59
CA VAL A 61 -25.48 -3.00 6.30
C VAL A 61 -25.58 -2.49 7.74
N CYS A 62 -24.53 -1.87 8.26
CA CYS A 62 -24.46 -1.47 9.67
C CYS A 62 -25.12 -0.10 9.91
N SER A 63 -25.67 0.10 11.11
CA SER A 63 -26.46 1.28 11.45
C SER A 63 -25.68 2.60 11.37
N TRP A 64 -24.35 2.57 11.48
CA TRP A 64 -23.49 3.75 11.39
C TRP A 64 -22.92 3.99 9.98
N PHE A 65 -23.36 3.24 8.97
CA PHE A 65 -22.99 3.45 7.58
C PHE A 65 -23.25 4.88 7.06
N PRO A 66 -24.41 5.54 7.34
CA PRO A 66 -24.64 6.90 6.85
C PRO A 66 -23.61 7.91 7.36
N GLU A 67 -23.20 7.80 8.62
CA GLU A 67 -22.12 8.62 9.18
C GLU A 67 -20.79 8.30 8.49
N ALA A 68 -20.45 7.01 8.37
CA ALA A 68 -19.22 6.58 7.75
C ALA A 68 -19.07 7.14 6.33
N VAL A 69 -20.13 7.06 5.52
CA VAL A 69 -20.14 7.62 4.15
C VAL A 69 -19.92 9.13 4.16
N LYS A 70 -20.48 9.87 5.12
CA LYS A 70 -20.24 11.31 5.25
C LYS A 70 -18.77 11.59 5.54
N ILE A 71 -18.19 10.90 6.51
CA ILE A 71 -16.77 11.02 6.88
C ILE A 71 -15.88 10.70 5.66
N LEU A 72 -16.14 9.60 4.96
CA LEU A 72 -15.35 9.20 3.79
C LEU A 72 -15.45 10.22 2.63
N LYS A 73 -16.62 10.84 2.42
CA LYS A 73 -16.78 11.91 1.41
C LYS A 73 -15.95 13.15 1.73
N GLU A 74 -15.77 13.47 3.01
CA GLU A 74 -14.94 14.59 3.47
C GLU A 74 -13.44 14.27 3.43
N ASN A 75 -13.07 13.00 3.27
CA ASN A 75 -11.69 12.52 3.29
C ASN A 75 -11.38 11.65 2.05
N PRO A 76 -11.35 12.23 0.84
CA PRO A 76 -11.11 11.47 -0.38
C PRO A 76 -9.68 10.88 -0.41
N GLY A 77 -9.56 9.60 -0.75
CA GLY A 77 -8.27 8.91 -0.87
C GLY A 77 -7.88 8.02 0.32
N CYS A 78 -8.77 7.87 1.30
CA CYS A 78 -8.74 6.76 2.26
C CYS A 78 -9.24 5.43 1.65
#